data_AF-A0A382ISU8-F1
#
_entry.id   AF-A0A382ISU8-F1
#
_cell.length_a   1.000
_cell.length_b   1.000
_cell.length_c   1.000
_cell.angle_alpha   90.00
_cell.angle_beta   90.00
_cell.angle_gamma   90.00
#
_symmetry.space_group_name_H-M   'P 1'
#
loop_
_entity.id
_entity.type
_entity.pdbx_description
1 polymer ?
#
loop_
_entity_poly.entity_id
_entity_poly.type
_entity_poly.pdbx_seq_one_letter_code
_entity_poly.pdbx_strand_id
1 'polypeptide(L)' 'MAVLRDGITVTFLVVGLGFMLVGVCGIVRLPDAYQRLHASSKCTTLGLLGLLVGAAVHIGTPESIVKAA' A
#
# COMPACT_ATOMS: atom_id res chain seq x y z
N MET A 1 16.25 17.91 6.20
CA MET A 1 16.02 16.45 6.29
C MET A 1 14.55 16.09 6.42
N ALA A 2 13.72 16.85 7.16
CA ALA A 2 12.28 16.60 7.25
C ALA A 2 11.56 16.57 5.89
N VAL A 3 11.75 17.60 5.06
CA VAL A 3 11.08 17.73 3.75
C VAL A 3 11.35 16.56 2.80
N LEU A 4 12.58 16.03 2.79
CA LEU A 4 12.93 14.87 1.97
C LEU A 4 12.21 13.61 2.45
N ARG A 5 12.10 13.43 3.78
CA ARG A 5 11.39 12.29 4.38
C ARG A 5 9.90 12.37 4.05
N ASP A 6 9.30 13.55 4.18
CA ASP A 6 7.89 13.77 3.86
C ASP A 6 7.60 13.51 2.37
N GLY A 7 8.49 13.95 1.46
CA GLY A 7 8.36 13.67 0.03
C GLY A 7 8.39 12.17 -0.30
N ILE A 8 9.27 11.40 0.34
CA ILE A 8 9.34 9.94 0.18
C ILE A 8 8.08 9.28 0.76
N THR A 9 7.65 9.67 1.96
CA THR A 9 6.44 9.18 2.60
C THR A 9 5.23 9.38 1.70
N VAL A 10 5.01 10.60 1.19
CA VAL A 10 3.85 10.93 0.34
C VAL A 10 3.86 10.11 -0.94
N THR A 11 5.01 10.00 -1.60
CA THR A 11 5.13 9.21 -2.84
C THR A 11 4.69 7.77 -2.61
N PHE A 12 5.19 7.17 -1.54
CA PHE A 12 4.91 5.78 -1.22
C PHE A 12 3.44 5.58 -0.81
N LEU A 13 2.88 6.50 -0.03
CA LEU A 13 1.48 6.48 0.39
C LEU A 13 0.49 6.63 -0.78
N VAL A 14 0.81 7.52 -1.74
CA VAL A 14 0.03 7.71 -2.97
C VAL A 14 0.07 6.46 -3.85
N VAL A 15 1.24 5.83 -4.00
CA VAL A 15 1.38 4.58 -4.76
C VAL A 15 0.59 3.44 -4.09
N GLY A 16 0.72 3.27 -2.76
CA GLY A 16 -0.02 2.26 -2.00
C GLY A 16 -1.54 2.44 -2.09
N LEU A 17 -2.01 3.69 -2.00
CA LEU A 17 -3.42 4.04 -2.20
C LEU A 17 -3.88 3.73 -3.64
N GLY A 18 -3.05 4.02 -4.65
CA GLY A 18 -3.33 3.69 -6.04
C GLY A 18 -3.57 2.18 -6.24
N PHE A 19 -2.73 1.33 -5.66
CA PHE A 19 -2.92 -0.12 -5.70
C PHE A 19 -4.20 -0.57 -4.98
N MET A 20 -4.53 0.02 -3.82
CA MET A 20 -5.81 -0.24 -3.13
C MET A 20 -7.01 0.08 -4.03
N LEU A 21 -6.98 1.21 -4.73
CA LEU A 21 -8.05 1.62 -5.65
C LEU A 21 -8.19 0.65 -6.84
N VAL A 22 -7.07 0.17 -7.39
CA VAL A 22 -7.07 -0.85 -8.45
C VAL A 22 -7.65 -2.17 -7.93
N GLY A 23 -7.36 -2.55 -6.68
CA GLY A 23 -7.93 -3.72 -6.02
C GLY A 23 -9.46 -3.65 -5.93
N VAL A 24 -9.99 -2.53 -5.45
CA VAL A 24 -11.45 -2.30 -5.37
C VAL A 24 -12.07 -2.27 -6.78
N CYS A 25 -11.44 -1.60 -7.74
CA CYS A 25 -11.89 -1.61 -9.13
C CYS A 25 -11.93 -3.02 -9.73
N GLY A 26 -10.93 -3.86 -9.43
CA GLY A 26 -10.88 -5.26 -9.86
C GLY A 26 -12.03 -6.08 -9.28
N ILE A 27 -12.37 -5.89 -8.00
CA ILE A 27 -13.50 -6.58 -7.35
C ILE A 27 -14.84 -6.20 -8.00
N VAL A 28 -15.02 -4.94 -8.42
CA VAL A 28 -16.28 -4.46 -9.01
C VAL A 28 -16.43 -4.84 -10.47
N ARG A 29 -15.35 -4.87 -11.25
CA ARG A 29 -15.39 -5.15 -12.71
C ARG A 29 -15.36 -6.63 -13.07
N LEU A 30 -14.77 -7.49 -12.25
CA LEU A 30 -14.57 -8.89 -12.61
C LEU A 30 -15.83 -9.72 -12.31
N PRO A 31 -16.33 -10.52 -13.28
CA PRO A 31 -17.58 -11.26 -13.15
C PRO A 31 -17.46 -12.54 -12.30
N ASP A 32 -16.26 -13.11 -12.17
CA ASP A 32 -16.01 -14.38 -11.47
C ASP A 32 -15.39 -14.21 -10.08
N ALA A 33 -15.77 -15.05 -9.12
CA ALA A 33 -15.31 -15.00 -7.73
C ALA A 33 -13.79 -15.22 -7.60
N TYR A 34 -13.20 -16.15 -8.35
CA TYR A 34 -11.75 -16.41 -8.32
C TYR A 34 -10.98 -15.25 -8.95
N GLN A 35 -11.51 -14.67 -10.02
CA GLN A 35 -10.88 -13.50 -10.65
C GLN A 35 -10.90 -12.29 -9.70
N ARG A 36 -11.99 -12.07 -8.97
CA ARG A 36 -12.10 -11.00 -7.96
C ARG A 36 -11.11 -11.21 -6.81
N LEU A 37 -11.01 -12.43 -6.29
CA LEU A 37 -10.05 -12.78 -5.24
C LEU A 37 -8.61 -12.60 -5.70
N HIS A 38 -8.28 -13.04 -6.92
CA HIS A 38 -6.93 -12.92 -7.46
C HIS A 38 -6.51 -11.47 -7.70
N ALA A 39 -7.42 -10.65 -8.24
CA ALA A 39 -7.19 -9.22 -8.42
C ALA A 39 -7.04 -8.50 -7.08
N SER A 40 -7.93 -8.81 -6.11
CA SER A 40 -7.88 -8.22 -4.77
C SER A 40 -6.61 -8.58 -4.02
N SER A 41 -6.23 -9.86 -3.96
CA SER A 41 -5.07 -10.31 -3.17
C SER A 41 -3.76 -9.69 -3.65
N LYS A 42 -3.56 -9.59 -4.98
CA LYS A 42 -2.36 -8.97 -5.58
C LYS A 42 -2.29 -7.46 -5.32
N CYS A 43 -3.40 -6.77 -5.53
CA CYS A 43 -3.46 -5.33 -5.35
C CYS A 43 -3.35 -4.95 -3.87
N THR A 44 -3.96 -5.74 -2.98
CA THR A 44 -3.96 -5.48 -1.54
C THR A 44 -2.59 -5.74 -0.93
N THR A 45 -1.89 -6.82 -1.28
CA THR A 45 -0.52 -7.06 -0.74
C THR A 45 0.46 -5.98 -1.17
N LEU A 46 0.48 -5.62 -2.45
CA LEU A 46 1.36 -4.54 -2.94
C LEU A 46 0.96 -3.17 -2.39
N GLY A 47 -0.35 -2.89 -2.29
CA GLY A 47 -0.86 -1.65 -1.72
C GLY A 47 -0.55 -1.51 -0.24
N LEU A 48 -0.71 -2.59 0.54
CA LEU A 48 -0.42 -2.59 1.97
C LEU A 48 1.08 -2.46 2.25
N LEU A 49 1.93 -3.18 1.50
CA LEU A 49 3.39 -2.97 1.50
C LEU A 49 3.72 -1.50 1.23
N GLY A 50 3.06 -0.93 0.22
CA GLY A 50 3.05 0.48 -0.19
C GLY A 50 2.56 1.48 0.87
N LEU A 51 1.84 1.06 1.89
CA LEU A 51 1.39 1.96 2.96
C LEU A 51 2.27 1.79 4.20
N LEU A 52 2.63 0.55 4.53
CA LEU A 52 3.42 0.18 5.69
C LEU A 52 4.84 0.74 5.63
N VAL A 53 5.54 0.62 4.49
CA VAL A 53 6.89 1.19 4.37
C VAL A 53 6.85 2.73 4.39
N GLY A 54 5.78 3.36 3.91
CA GLY A 54 5.60 4.82 3.96
C GLY A 54 5.39 5.31 5.39
N ALA A 55 4.57 4.58 6.15
CA ALA A 55 4.36 4.82 7.58
C ALA A 55 5.65 4.59 8.38
N ALA A 56 6.40 3.52 8.09
CA ALA A 56 7.68 3.23 8.73
C ALA A 56 8.72 4.33 8.47
N VAL A 57 8.82 4.84 7.23
CA VAL A 57 9.70 5.96 6.88
C VAL A 57 9.26 7.26 7.57
N HIS A 58 7.96 7.48 7.76
CA HIS A 58 7.47 8.67 8.44
C HIS A 58 7.74 8.65 9.95
N ILE A 59 7.46 7.52 10.60
CA ILE A 59 7.62 7.36 12.06
C ILE A 59 9.10 7.25 12.42
N GLY A 60 9.89 6.52 11.63
CA GLY A 60 11.35 6.47 11.77
C GLY A 60 11.87 5.79 13.04
N THR A 61 11.01 5.12 13.81
CA THR A 61 11.42 4.37 15.02
C THR A 61 11.65 2.89 14.71
N PRO A 62 12.63 2.23 15.37
CA PRO A 62 12.92 0.82 15.12
C PRO A 62 11.72 -0.10 15.42
N GLU A 63 10.90 0.24 16.42
CA GLU A 63 9.68 -0.52 16.69
C GLU A 63 8.60 -0.41 15.61
N SER A 64 8.56 0.71 14.87
CA SER A 64 7.62 0.89 13.75
C SER A 64 7.97 0.02 12.56
N ILE A 65 9.27 -0.20 12.32
CA ILE A 65 9.77 -1.05 11.24
C ILE A 65 9.46 -2.52 11.53
N VAL A 66 9.67 -2.96 12.78
CA VAL A 66 9.38 -4.35 13.19
C VAL A 66 7.89 -4.66 13.13
N LYS A 67 7.02 -3.70 13.41
CA LYS A 67 5.56 -3.86 13.28
C LYS A 67 5.05 -3.80 11.84
N ALA A 68 5.82 -3.19 10.95
CA ALA A 68 5.48 -3.06 9.54
C ALA A 68 5.91 -4.28 8.70
N ALA A 69 6.81 -5.11 9.23
CA ALA A 69 7.25 -6.39 8.66
C ALA A 69 6.33 -7.55 9.10
#